data_AF-A0A397TJ30-F1
#
_entry.id   AF-A0A397TJ30-F1
#
_cell.length_a   1.000
_cell.length_b   1.000
_cell.length_c   1.000
_cell.angle_alpha   90.00
_cell.angle_beta   90.00
_cell.angle_gamma   90.00
#
_symmetry.space_group_name_H-M   'P 1'
#
loop_
_entity.id
_entity.type
_entity.pdbx_description
1 polymer ?
#
loop_
_entity_poly.entity_id
_entity_poly.type
_entity_poly.pdbx_seq_one_letter_code
_entity_poly.pdbx_strand_id
1 'polypeptide(L)'
;MLVMNLMHMNLRNYLQQNHNKLIWKEKIQIINDIISSLYRIHQENAIHRDLHSGNILFHQISQMFKISNLGFCGPVDKPLNSIYGNLPYIAPEVIAGKETTFASDVYSIGILMWEISSGQPPFASVDSFDQVDHDYYFAMRIIYGMRPKIVSGAPLEYEKLMKQCWDADPEKRPHTDVLFDEIRKICLYYENISTKLHDDESMIKKFIKKFKFFRSSESANNIIQINEVSSLEINYKDIYK
;
A
#
# COMPACT_ATOMS: atom_id res chain seq x y z
N MET A 1 22.08 -18.71 16.63
CA MET A 1 20.99 -17.83 17.10
C MET A 1 21.13 -16.50 16.41
N LEU A 2 20.09 -16.02 15.73
CA LEU A 2 20.10 -14.71 15.07
C LEU A 2 19.45 -13.68 15.99
N VAL A 3 20.09 -12.53 16.21
CA VAL A 3 19.58 -11.44 17.07
C VAL A 3 19.12 -10.30 16.15
N MET A 4 17.88 -9.85 16.32
CA MET A 4 17.26 -8.82 15.48
C MET A 4 16.40 -7.86 16.32
N ASN A 5 16.06 -6.71 15.73
CA ASN A 5 15.16 -5.74 16.37
C ASN A 5 13.80 -6.39 16.68
N LEU A 6 13.22 -6.01 17.81
CA LEU A 6 11.87 -6.44 18.17
C LEU A 6 10.86 -5.76 17.25
N MET A 7 10.11 -6.57 16.50
CA MET A 7 9.03 -6.11 15.62
C MET A 7 7.69 -6.57 16.20
N HIS A 8 6.66 -5.71 16.12
CA HIS A 8 5.41 -5.93 16.83
C HIS A 8 4.50 -6.96 16.14
N MET A 9 4.31 -6.83 14.83
CA MET A 9 3.51 -7.75 14.01
C MET A 9 3.86 -7.64 12.53
N ASN A 10 3.35 -8.55 11.71
CA ASN A 10 3.46 -8.47 10.25
C ASN A 10 2.35 -7.60 9.63
N LEU A 11 2.54 -7.20 8.37
CA LEU A 11 1.62 -6.35 7.62
C LEU A 11 0.25 -7.00 7.45
N ARG A 12 0.19 -8.32 7.24
CA ARG A 12 -1.08 -9.07 7.13
C ARG A 12 -1.98 -8.82 8.35
N ASN A 13 -1.44 -9.06 9.53
CA ASN A 13 -2.15 -8.90 10.80
C ASN A 13 -2.47 -7.43 11.06
N TYR A 14 -1.55 -6.52 10.70
CA TYR A 14 -1.77 -5.09 10.84
C TYR A 14 -2.97 -4.60 10.01
N LEU A 15 -3.06 -5.01 8.74
CA LEU A 15 -4.16 -4.65 7.85
C LEU A 15 -5.49 -5.22 8.35
N GLN A 16 -5.53 -6.48 8.80
CA GLN A 16 -6.74 -7.08 9.37
C GLN A 16 -7.30 -6.29 10.56
N GLN A 17 -6.42 -5.71 11.39
CA GLN A 17 -6.81 -4.99 12.59
C GLN A 17 -7.13 -3.50 12.36
N ASN A 18 -6.53 -2.89 11.33
CA ASN A 18 -6.49 -1.43 11.21
C ASN A 18 -6.95 -0.89 9.85
N HIS A 19 -7.17 -1.72 8.81
CA HIS A 19 -7.40 -1.23 7.45
C HIS A 19 -8.59 -0.26 7.32
N ASN A 20 -9.67 -0.48 8.08
CA ASN A 20 -10.84 0.41 8.11
C ASN A 20 -10.56 1.78 8.73
N LYS A 21 -9.45 1.94 9.45
CA LYS A 21 -8.99 3.22 10.03
C LYS A 21 -7.98 3.93 9.14
N LEU A 22 -7.38 3.22 8.18
CA LEU A 22 -6.31 3.77 7.35
C LEU A 22 -6.85 4.67 6.25
N ILE A 23 -6.39 5.93 6.24
CA ILE A 23 -6.57 6.83 5.11
C ILE A 23 -5.50 6.60 4.04
N TRP A 24 -5.70 7.14 2.84
CA TRP A 24 -4.78 6.94 1.72
C TRP A 24 -3.35 7.40 1.99
N LYS A 25 -3.18 8.50 2.73
CA LYS A 25 -1.85 8.96 3.15
C LYS A 25 -1.08 7.86 3.89
N GLU A 26 -1.73 7.17 4.82
CA GLU A 26 -1.10 6.12 5.63
C GLU A 26 -0.82 4.86 4.78
N LYS A 27 -1.77 4.46 3.93
CA LYS A 27 -1.57 3.34 2.98
C LYS A 27 -0.39 3.59 2.05
N ILE A 28 -0.24 4.82 1.56
CA ILE A 28 0.85 5.26 0.69
C ILE A 28 2.18 5.27 1.47
N GLN A 29 2.17 5.72 2.74
CA GLN A 29 3.35 5.65 3.59
C GLN A 29 3.83 4.21 3.81
N ILE A 30 2.91 3.27 4.08
CA ILE A 30 3.24 1.86 4.26
C ILE A 30 3.99 1.32 3.03
N ILE A 31 3.47 1.54 1.82
CA ILE A 31 4.13 1.03 0.62
C ILE A 31 5.46 1.75 0.34
N ASN A 32 5.56 3.05 0.65
CA ASN A 32 6.79 3.80 0.50
C ASN A 32 7.91 3.26 1.41
N ASP A 33 7.59 2.86 2.64
CA ASP A 33 8.56 2.22 3.54
C ASP A 33 9.06 0.88 2.96
N ILE A 34 8.14 0.09 2.38
CA ILE A 34 8.45 -1.21 1.76
C ILE A 34 9.33 -1.02 0.52
N ILE A 35 8.94 -0.14 -0.41
CA ILE A 35 9.71 0.15 -1.63
C ILE A 35 11.08 0.74 -1.29
N SER A 36 11.16 1.63 -0.29
CA SER A 36 12.45 2.16 0.19
C SER A 36 13.37 1.06 0.72
N SER A 37 12.80 0.06 1.40
CA SER A 37 13.56 -1.09 1.88
C SER A 37 14.02 -1.98 0.73
N LEU A 38 13.15 -2.25 -0.25
CA LEU A 38 13.47 -3.07 -1.42
C LEU A 38 14.55 -2.41 -2.29
N TYR A 39 14.43 -1.10 -2.51
CA TYR A 39 15.42 -0.32 -3.24
C TYR A 39 16.82 -0.52 -2.66
N ARG A 40 16.97 -0.47 -1.33
CA ARG A 40 18.24 -0.74 -0.66
C ARG A 40 18.75 -2.16 -0.87
N ILE A 41 17.87 -3.17 -0.82
CA ILE A 41 18.24 -4.57 -1.10
C ILE A 41 18.78 -4.70 -2.53
N HIS A 42 18.11 -4.10 -3.50
CA HIS A 42 18.53 -4.15 -4.91
C HIS A 42 19.83 -3.36 -5.18
N GLN A 43 20.08 -2.26 -4.45
CA GLN A 43 21.37 -1.54 -4.52
C GLN A 43 22.56 -2.41 -4.08
N GLU A 44 22.33 -3.38 -3.20
CA GLU A 44 23.33 -4.38 -2.82
C GLU A 44 23.42 -5.55 -3.83
N ASN A 45 22.84 -5.39 -5.02
CA ASN A 45 22.76 -6.39 -6.09
C ASN A 45 22.09 -7.72 -5.64
N ALA A 46 21.15 -7.64 -4.69
CA ALA A 46 20.47 -8.78 -4.11
C ALA A 46 18.97 -8.80 -4.44
N ILE A 47 18.39 -9.99 -4.57
CA ILE A 47 16.96 -10.24 -4.78
C ILE A 47 16.42 -10.90 -3.51
N HIS A 48 15.29 -10.43 -3.01
CA HIS A 48 14.62 -10.93 -1.82
C HIS A 48 13.95 -12.30 -2.04
N ARG A 49 13.25 -12.48 -3.17
CA ARG A 49 12.60 -13.73 -3.65
C ARG A 49 11.37 -14.22 -2.88
N ASP A 50 11.16 -13.78 -1.64
CA ASP A 50 10.01 -14.16 -0.81
C ASP A 50 9.27 -12.94 -0.23
N LEU A 51 8.98 -11.94 -1.07
CA LEU A 51 8.22 -10.76 -0.62
C LEU A 51 6.73 -11.07 -0.53
N HIS A 52 6.21 -11.03 0.69
CA HIS A 52 4.77 -11.07 0.96
C HIS A 52 4.49 -10.39 2.30
N SER A 53 3.21 -10.11 2.62
CA SER A 53 2.87 -9.31 3.80
C SER A 53 3.14 -10.00 5.14
N GLY A 54 3.46 -11.30 5.13
CA GLY A 54 3.98 -12.02 6.29
C GLY A 54 5.44 -11.69 6.59
N ASN A 55 6.22 -11.33 5.55
CA ASN A 55 7.63 -10.94 5.66
C ASN A 55 7.82 -9.41 5.73
N ILE A 56 6.74 -8.62 5.77
CA ILE A 56 6.78 -7.20 6.08
C ILE A 56 6.40 -7.00 7.54
N LEU A 57 7.27 -6.39 8.33
CA LEU A 57 7.10 -6.25 9.76
C LEU A 57 6.94 -4.78 10.18
N PHE A 58 6.02 -4.54 11.11
CA PHE A 58 5.76 -3.23 11.70
C PHE A 58 6.66 -2.98 12.92
N HIS A 59 7.42 -1.90 12.89
CA HIS A 59 8.24 -1.44 13.99
C HIS A 59 7.52 -0.35 14.78
N GLN A 60 6.96 -0.71 15.94
CA GLN A 60 6.12 0.18 16.75
C GLN A 60 6.86 1.44 17.22
N ILE A 61 8.18 1.39 17.45
CA ILE A 61 8.91 2.57 17.95
C ILE A 61 9.07 3.62 16.83
N SER A 62 9.48 3.20 15.63
CA SER A 62 9.67 4.13 14.52
C SER A 62 8.39 4.37 13.71
N GLN A 63 7.32 3.62 13.98
CA GLN A 63 6.08 3.64 13.22
C GLN A 63 6.31 3.36 11.72
N MET A 64 7.25 2.46 11.40
CA MET A 64 7.60 2.13 10.02
C MET A 64 7.43 0.65 9.72
N PHE A 65 7.20 0.33 8.45
CA PHE A 65 7.24 -1.04 7.96
C PHE A 65 8.63 -1.38 7.40
N LYS A 66 9.09 -2.60 7.61
CA LYS A 66 10.39 -3.08 7.14
C LYS A 66 10.27 -4.47 6.53
N ILE A 67 11.01 -4.70 5.46
CA ILE A 67 11.21 -6.04 4.90
C ILE A 67 12.03 -6.87 5.90
N SER A 68 11.66 -8.13 6.05
CA SER A 68 12.30 -9.12 6.92
C SER A 68 12.46 -10.45 6.19
N ASN A 69 13.03 -11.45 6.86
CA ASN A 69 13.25 -12.79 6.31
C ASN A 69 14.13 -12.82 5.05
N LEU A 70 15.42 -12.52 5.24
CA LEU A 70 16.43 -12.57 4.18
C LEU A 70 16.97 -13.99 3.90
N GLY A 71 16.27 -15.05 4.32
CA GLY A 71 16.76 -16.43 4.22
C GLY A 71 16.95 -16.94 2.78
N PHE A 72 16.19 -16.38 1.84
CA PHE A 72 16.33 -16.65 0.39
C PHE A 72 17.02 -15.51 -0.36
N CYS A 73 17.33 -14.42 0.35
CA CYS A 73 17.93 -13.25 -0.25
C CYS A 73 19.34 -13.57 -0.73
N GLY A 74 19.65 -13.19 -1.96
CA GLY A 74 20.95 -13.51 -2.55
C GLY A 74 21.19 -12.76 -3.85
N PRO A 75 22.42 -12.83 -4.38
CA PRO A 75 22.79 -12.06 -5.55
C PRO A 75 22.09 -12.60 -6.80
N VAL A 76 21.84 -11.70 -7.76
CA VAL A 76 21.12 -12.01 -9.02
C VAL A 76 21.80 -13.09 -9.85
N ASP A 77 23.13 -13.18 -9.81
CA ASP A 77 23.96 -14.12 -10.57
C ASP A 77 24.02 -15.53 -9.95
N LYS A 78 23.38 -15.74 -8.79
CA LYS A 78 23.29 -17.04 -8.12
C LYS A 78 21.83 -17.49 -8.02
N PRO A 79 21.28 -18.08 -9.10
CA PRO A 79 19.90 -18.58 -9.10
C PRO A 79 19.72 -19.70 -8.08
N LEU A 80 18.49 -19.86 -7.59
CA LEU A 80 18.11 -20.97 -6.73
C LEU A 80 17.67 -22.17 -7.58
N ASN A 81 17.89 -23.38 -7.07
CA ASN A 81 17.54 -24.62 -7.78
C ASN A 81 16.04 -24.95 -7.75
N SER A 82 15.25 -24.17 -7.00
CA SER A 82 13.81 -24.39 -6.80
C SER A 82 13.08 -23.05 -6.76
N ILE A 83 11.78 -23.08 -7.07
CA ILE A 83 10.89 -21.94 -6.84
C ILE A 83 10.61 -21.85 -5.34
N TYR A 84 10.88 -20.69 -4.77
CA TYR A 84 10.56 -20.34 -3.39
C TYR A 84 9.60 -19.16 -3.38
N GLY A 85 8.80 -19.08 -2.33
CA GLY A 85 7.96 -17.92 -2.05
C GLY A 85 6.50 -18.27 -1.81
N ASN A 86 5.72 -17.25 -1.46
CA ASN A 86 4.28 -17.37 -1.28
C ASN A 86 3.54 -17.19 -2.62
N LEU A 87 2.89 -18.25 -3.13
CA LEU A 87 2.40 -18.38 -4.51
C LEU A 87 1.66 -17.15 -5.09
N PRO A 88 0.74 -16.46 -4.37
CA PRO A 88 0.09 -15.25 -4.87
C PRO A 88 1.02 -14.08 -5.22
N TYR A 89 2.23 -14.06 -4.65
CA TYR A 89 3.23 -13.01 -4.79
C TYR A 89 4.35 -13.36 -5.77
N ILE A 90 4.42 -14.62 -6.21
CA ILE A 90 5.46 -15.09 -7.13
C ILE A 90 5.13 -14.57 -8.53
N ALA A 91 6.12 -13.97 -9.18
CA ALA A 91 5.96 -13.46 -10.54
C ALA A 91 5.66 -14.59 -11.54
N PRO A 92 4.79 -14.36 -12.55
CA PRO A 92 4.34 -15.41 -13.46
C PRO A 92 5.48 -16.09 -14.21
N GLU A 93 6.52 -15.36 -14.57
CA GLU A 93 7.71 -15.92 -15.22
C GLU A 93 8.50 -16.86 -14.31
N VAL A 94 8.53 -16.58 -13.00
CA VAL A 94 9.20 -17.43 -12.00
C VAL A 94 8.37 -18.70 -11.77
N ILE A 95 7.04 -18.58 -11.70
CA ILE A 95 6.13 -19.74 -11.67
C ILE A 95 6.35 -20.61 -12.91
N ALA A 96 6.58 -20.00 -14.08
CA ALA A 96 6.87 -20.70 -15.33
C ALA A 96 8.31 -21.27 -15.41
N GLY A 97 9.09 -21.20 -14.33
CA GLY A 97 10.42 -21.80 -14.22
C GLY A 97 11.57 -20.91 -14.70
N LYS A 98 11.34 -19.62 -14.99
CA LYS A 98 12.45 -18.67 -15.22
C LYS A 98 13.09 -18.26 -13.89
N GLU A 99 14.32 -17.78 -13.97
CA GLU A 99 15.07 -17.31 -12.82
C GLU A 99 14.42 -16.08 -12.17
N THR A 100 14.58 -15.95 -10.86
CA THR A 100 14.20 -14.74 -10.13
C THR A 100 15.06 -13.57 -10.55
N THR A 101 14.46 -12.40 -10.74
CA THR A 101 15.12 -11.14 -11.10
C THR A 101 14.67 -10.01 -10.18
N PHE A 102 15.29 -8.83 -10.26
CA PHE A 102 14.75 -7.64 -9.58
C PHE A 102 13.31 -7.33 -10.00
N ALA A 103 12.95 -7.58 -11.26
CA ALA A 103 11.59 -7.41 -11.75
C ALA A 103 10.60 -8.40 -11.11
N SER A 104 11.08 -9.56 -10.65
CA SER A 104 10.24 -10.53 -9.93
C SER A 104 9.89 -10.05 -8.51
N ASP A 105 10.80 -9.39 -7.80
CA ASP A 105 10.48 -8.73 -6.53
C ASP A 105 9.52 -7.55 -6.73
N VAL A 106 9.67 -6.79 -7.83
CA VAL A 106 8.75 -5.70 -8.20
C VAL A 106 7.33 -6.21 -8.45
N TYR A 107 7.17 -7.41 -9.01
CA TYR A 107 5.85 -8.04 -9.12
C TYR A 107 5.21 -8.26 -7.75
N SER A 108 5.97 -8.79 -6.78
CA SER A 108 5.49 -8.98 -5.42
C SER A 108 5.08 -7.65 -4.76
N ILE A 109 5.78 -6.54 -5.06
CA ILE A 109 5.37 -5.19 -4.65
C ILE A 109 4.00 -4.82 -5.22
N GLY A 110 3.71 -5.13 -6.49
CA GLY A 110 2.38 -4.90 -7.08
C GLY A 110 1.26 -5.63 -6.33
N ILE A 111 1.51 -6.87 -5.91
CA ILE A 111 0.56 -7.65 -5.11
C ILE A 111 0.40 -7.07 -3.69
N LEU A 112 1.49 -6.61 -3.06
CA LEU A 112 1.46 -5.91 -1.77
C LEU A 112 0.69 -4.59 -1.85
N MET A 113 0.85 -3.83 -2.92
CA MET A 113 0.07 -2.61 -3.17
C MET A 113 -1.43 -2.92 -3.23
N TRP A 114 -1.81 -3.98 -3.93
CA TRP A 114 -3.20 -4.40 -3.98
C TRP A 114 -3.74 -4.83 -2.62
N GLU A 115 -2.96 -5.56 -1.83
CA GLU A 115 -3.34 -5.98 -0.50
C GLU A 115 -3.51 -4.79 0.46
N ILE A 116 -2.61 -3.81 0.43
CA ILE A 116 -2.73 -2.59 1.24
C ILE A 116 -3.98 -1.80 0.84
N SER A 117 -4.25 -1.70 -0.46
CA SER A 117 -5.44 -1.05 -1.00
C SER A 117 -6.73 -1.72 -0.50
N SER A 118 -6.84 -3.04 -0.68
CA SER A 118 -8.05 -3.83 -0.39
C SER A 118 -8.23 -4.20 1.08
N GLY A 119 -7.13 -4.33 1.83
CA GLY A 119 -7.11 -4.88 3.19
C GLY A 119 -7.30 -6.39 3.26
N GLN A 120 -7.30 -7.08 2.11
CA GLN A 120 -7.66 -8.49 2.00
C GLN A 120 -6.49 -9.37 1.53
N PRO A 121 -6.46 -10.63 1.96
CA PRO A 121 -6.16 -11.79 1.15
C PRO A 121 -5.94 -11.63 -0.36
N PRO A 122 -4.75 -11.62 -0.99
CA PRO A 122 -4.69 -11.80 -2.43
C PRO A 122 -5.46 -13.06 -2.83
N PHE A 123 -6.41 -12.91 -3.75
CA PHE A 123 -7.23 -14.00 -4.27
C PHE A 123 -8.16 -14.71 -3.25
N ALA A 124 -8.45 -14.10 -2.09
CA ALA A 124 -9.32 -14.71 -1.07
C ALA A 124 -10.76 -15.01 -1.54
N SER A 125 -11.24 -14.35 -2.60
CA SER A 125 -12.59 -14.56 -3.15
C SER A 125 -12.63 -15.55 -4.32
N VAL A 126 -11.54 -16.25 -4.60
CA VAL A 126 -11.49 -17.22 -5.70
C VAL A 126 -12.00 -18.54 -5.14
N ASP A 127 -13.23 -18.88 -5.48
CA ASP A 127 -13.92 -20.06 -4.96
C ASP A 127 -13.06 -21.31 -5.12
N SER A 128 -12.88 -22.03 -4.01
CA SER A 128 -12.22 -23.33 -3.92
C SER A 128 -13.11 -24.41 -4.54
N PHE A 129 -13.28 -24.38 -5.86
CA PHE A 129 -13.84 -25.49 -6.61
C PHE A 129 -12.70 -26.43 -7.01
N ASP A 130 -12.84 -27.67 -6.53
CA ASP A 130 -12.03 -28.88 -6.76
C ASP A 130 -10.69 -29.01 -5.98
N GLN A 131 -10.66 -29.99 -5.07
CA GLN A 131 -9.63 -30.21 -4.03
C GLN A 131 -8.42 -31.05 -4.48
N VAL A 132 -8.16 -31.16 -5.79
CA VAL A 132 -7.00 -31.88 -6.31
C VAL A 132 -6.26 -30.96 -7.26
N ASP A 133 -4.98 -30.69 -6.97
CA ASP A 133 -4.07 -29.79 -7.72
C ASP A 133 -4.40 -28.29 -7.69
N HIS A 134 -4.92 -27.80 -6.57
CA HIS A 134 -5.27 -26.39 -6.37
C HIS A 134 -4.09 -25.44 -6.67
N ASP A 135 -2.88 -25.74 -6.22
CA ASP A 135 -1.71 -24.87 -6.43
C ASP A 135 -1.25 -24.86 -7.89
N TYR A 136 -1.28 -25.99 -8.59
CA TYR A 136 -0.94 -26.05 -10.01
C TYR A 136 -1.94 -25.27 -10.86
N TYR A 137 -3.24 -25.50 -10.67
CA TYR A 137 -4.26 -24.76 -11.43
C TYR A 137 -4.23 -23.26 -11.12
N PHE A 138 -4.02 -22.90 -9.85
CA PHE A 138 -3.89 -21.52 -9.44
C PHE A 138 -2.64 -20.84 -10.03
N ALA A 139 -1.50 -21.52 -10.01
CA ALA A 139 -0.27 -21.10 -10.69
C ALA A 139 -0.50 -20.85 -12.19
N MET A 140 -1.16 -21.79 -12.88
CA MET A 140 -1.50 -21.66 -14.30
C MET A 140 -2.40 -20.45 -14.57
N ARG A 141 -3.39 -20.19 -13.72
CA ARG A 141 -4.26 -19.01 -13.88
C ARG A 141 -3.47 -17.71 -13.73
N ILE A 142 -2.53 -17.63 -12.79
CA ILE A 142 -1.66 -16.45 -12.63
C ILE A 142 -0.79 -16.25 -13.88
N ILE A 143 -0.20 -17.32 -14.41
CA ILE A 143 0.57 -17.32 -15.67
C ILE A 143 -0.31 -16.80 -16.83
N TYR A 144 -1.56 -17.25 -16.93
CA TYR A 144 -2.51 -16.80 -17.95
C TYR A 144 -3.18 -15.44 -17.65
N GLY A 145 -2.60 -14.64 -16.76
CA GLY A 145 -2.98 -13.24 -16.57
C GLY A 145 -4.05 -13.00 -15.51
N MET A 146 -4.41 -14.01 -14.71
CA MET A 146 -5.26 -13.79 -13.55
C MET A 146 -4.57 -12.83 -12.57
N ARG A 147 -5.31 -11.80 -12.15
CA ARG A 147 -4.88 -10.82 -11.14
C ARG A 147 -6.01 -10.61 -10.12
N PRO A 148 -5.68 -10.15 -8.90
CA PRO A 148 -6.70 -9.81 -7.92
C PRO A 148 -7.66 -8.73 -8.45
N LYS A 149 -8.96 -8.87 -8.14
CA LYS A 149 -9.97 -7.89 -8.57
C LYS A 149 -9.70 -6.55 -7.89
N ILE A 150 -9.56 -5.48 -8.67
CA ILE A 150 -9.31 -4.14 -8.14
C ILE A 150 -10.55 -3.66 -7.39
N VAL A 151 -10.33 -3.22 -6.16
CA VAL A 151 -11.37 -2.62 -5.31
C VAL A 151 -11.42 -1.11 -5.62
N SER A 152 -12.62 -0.56 -5.75
CA SER A 152 -12.81 0.87 -6.01
C SER A 152 -12.29 1.74 -4.87
N GLY A 153 -11.83 2.94 -5.18
CA GLY A 153 -11.45 3.96 -4.20
C GLY A 153 -9.94 4.19 -4.08
N ALA A 154 -9.12 3.46 -4.84
CA ALA A 154 -7.69 3.76 -4.99
C ALA A 154 -7.45 5.03 -5.81
N PRO A 155 -6.49 5.88 -5.40
CA PRO A 155 -5.99 6.98 -6.22
C PRO A 155 -5.51 6.45 -7.57
N LEU A 156 -5.76 7.22 -8.63
CA LEU A 156 -5.47 6.79 -9.99
C LEU A 156 -3.98 6.51 -10.20
N GLU A 157 -3.11 7.35 -9.62
CA GLU A 157 -1.66 7.22 -9.68
C GLU A 157 -1.18 5.96 -8.96
N TYR A 158 -1.78 5.64 -7.81
CA TYR A 158 -1.49 4.43 -7.06
C TYR A 158 -1.91 3.17 -7.84
N GLU A 159 -3.13 3.16 -8.38
CA GLU A 159 -3.64 2.05 -9.17
C GLU A 159 -2.81 1.83 -10.43
N LYS A 160 -2.40 2.91 -11.11
CA LYS A 160 -1.53 2.84 -12.28
C LYS A 160 -0.18 2.22 -11.94
N LEU A 161 0.47 2.69 -10.87
CA LEU A 161 1.78 2.18 -10.44
C LEU A 161 1.68 0.71 -10.01
N MET A 162 0.66 0.36 -9.23
CA MET A 162 0.35 -1.03 -8.85
C MET A 162 0.20 -1.92 -10.09
N LYS A 163 -0.53 -1.45 -11.11
CA LYS A 163 -0.72 -2.19 -12.36
C LYS A 163 0.55 -2.39 -13.15
N GLN A 164 1.43 -1.39 -13.17
CA GLN A 164 2.74 -1.51 -13.82
C GLN A 164 3.63 -2.52 -13.09
N CYS A 165 3.60 -2.54 -11.76
CA CYS A 165 4.40 -3.48 -10.97
C CYS A 165 4.02 -4.94 -11.23
N TRP A 166 2.73 -5.28 -11.34
CA TRP A 166 2.28 -6.68 -11.52
C TRP A 166 2.06 -7.09 -12.98
N ASP A 167 2.62 -6.35 -13.95
CA ASP A 167 2.51 -6.69 -15.37
C ASP A 167 3.03 -8.12 -15.61
N ALA A 168 2.39 -8.85 -16.52
CA ALA A 168 2.82 -10.21 -16.86
C ALA A 168 4.20 -10.22 -17.53
N ASP A 169 4.51 -9.16 -18.28
CA ASP A 169 5.81 -8.97 -18.91
C ASP A 169 6.77 -8.29 -17.92
N PRO A 170 7.85 -8.96 -17.47
CA PRO A 170 8.81 -8.38 -16.54
C PRO A 170 9.51 -7.14 -17.10
N GLU A 171 9.63 -6.98 -18.42
CA GLU A 171 10.27 -5.81 -19.04
C GLU A 171 9.41 -4.54 -18.97
N LYS A 172 8.10 -4.69 -18.76
CA LYS A 172 7.17 -3.56 -18.59
C LYS A 172 7.09 -3.06 -17.15
N ARG A 173 7.67 -3.80 -16.22
CA ARG A 173 7.70 -3.42 -14.80
C ARG A 173 8.75 -2.32 -14.60
N PRO A 174 8.49 -1.33 -13.73
CA PRO A 174 9.47 -0.29 -13.47
C PRO A 174 10.70 -0.88 -12.80
N HIS A 175 11.89 -0.38 -13.18
CA HIS A 175 13.08 -0.63 -12.38
C HIS A 175 12.92 0.02 -11.00
N THR A 176 13.63 -0.50 -10.00
CA THR A 176 13.36 -0.19 -8.58
C THR A 176 13.69 1.26 -8.21
N ASP A 177 14.61 1.91 -8.92
CA ASP A 177 14.88 3.35 -8.82
C ASP A 177 13.68 4.19 -9.28
N VAL A 178 13.13 3.90 -10.46
CA VAL A 178 11.93 4.56 -11.01
C VAL A 178 10.74 4.33 -10.09
N LEU A 179 10.57 3.09 -9.60
CA LEU A 179 9.51 2.75 -8.65
C LEU A 179 9.63 3.55 -7.34
N PHE A 180 10.85 3.69 -6.82
CA PHE A 180 11.13 4.50 -5.63
C PHE A 180 10.81 5.98 -5.86
N ASP A 181 11.20 6.54 -6.99
CA ASP A 181 10.92 7.94 -7.31
C ASP A 181 9.42 8.20 -7.49
N GLU A 182 8.70 7.33 -8.20
CA GLU A 182 7.27 7.47 -8.42
C GLU A 182 6.48 7.38 -7.11
N ILE A 183 6.79 6.42 -6.22
CA ILE A 183 6.07 6.33 -4.95
C ILE A 183 6.36 7.53 -4.05
N ARG A 184 7.59 8.07 -4.06
CA ARG A 184 7.93 9.28 -3.31
C ARG A 184 7.16 10.49 -3.80
N LYS A 185 6.98 10.66 -5.12
CA LYS A 185 6.15 11.73 -5.68
C LYS A 185 4.71 11.63 -5.17
N ILE A 186 4.14 10.43 -5.16
CA ILE A 186 2.80 10.17 -4.63
C ILE A 186 2.74 10.49 -3.13
N CYS A 187 3.72 10.05 -2.32
CA CYS A 187 3.81 10.39 -0.89
C CYS A 187 3.78 11.91 -0.66
N LEU A 188 4.67 12.64 -1.31
CA LEU A 188 4.79 14.10 -1.15
C LEU A 188 3.50 14.83 -1.51
N TYR A 189 2.80 14.37 -2.56
CA TYR A 189 1.51 14.93 -2.93
C TYR A 189 0.47 14.77 -1.80
N TYR A 190 0.37 13.58 -1.20
CA TYR A 190 -0.57 13.30 -0.10
C TYR A 190 -0.17 13.94 1.23
N GLU A 191 1.12 14.15 1.47
CA GLU A 191 1.62 14.95 2.60
C GLU A 191 1.18 16.41 2.48
N ASN A 192 1.36 17.00 1.29
CA ASN A 192 0.98 18.39 1.03
C ASN A 192 -0.54 18.63 1.09
N ILE A 193 -1.35 17.68 0.64
CA ILE A 193 -2.81 17.78 0.82
C ILE A 193 -3.17 17.76 2.30
N SER A 194 -2.56 16.87 3.07
CA SER A 194 -2.82 16.73 4.50
C SER A 194 -2.44 17.98 5.29
N THR A 195 -1.34 18.64 4.95
CA THR A 195 -0.95 19.91 5.59
C THR A 195 -1.91 21.03 5.23
N LYS A 196 -2.28 21.17 3.95
CA LYS A 196 -3.24 22.18 3.50
C LYS A 196 -4.61 22.04 4.16
N LEU A 197 -5.14 20.83 4.26
CA LEU A 197 -6.41 20.56 4.94
C LEU A 197 -6.36 20.92 6.43
N HIS A 198 -5.25 20.64 7.10
CA HIS A 198 -5.06 21.01 8.50
C HIS A 198 -4.99 22.55 8.68
N ASP A 199 -4.32 23.24 7.76
CA ASP A 199 -4.26 24.71 7.77
C ASP A 199 -5.63 25.34 7.52
N ASP A 200 -6.41 24.80 6.58
CA ASP A 200 -7.79 25.23 6.30
C ASP A 200 -8.72 24.98 7.50
N GLU A 201 -8.62 23.80 8.15
CA GLU A 201 -9.40 23.49 9.36
C GLU A 201 -9.02 24.43 10.52
N SER A 202 -7.72 24.70 10.70
CA SER A 202 -7.20 25.66 11.68
C SER A 202 -7.73 27.08 11.42
N MET A 203 -7.73 27.51 10.15
CA MET A 203 -8.32 28.80 9.74
C MET A 203 -9.82 28.85 10.05
N ILE A 204 -10.59 27.82 9.68
CA ILE A 204 -12.03 27.76 9.96
C ILE A 204 -12.30 27.82 11.47
N LYS A 205 -11.58 27.05 12.29
CA LYS A 205 -11.69 27.11 13.75
C LYS A 205 -11.37 28.51 14.30
N LYS A 206 -10.35 29.18 13.76
CA LYS A 206 -9.98 30.55 14.14
C LYS A 206 -11.07 31.56 13.75
N PHE A 207 -11.66 31.42 12.56
CA PHE A 207 -12.80 32.23 12.13
C PHE A 207 -14.03 32.03 13.01
N ILE A 208 -14.41 30.78 13.32
CA ILE A 208 -15.53 30.47 14.22
C ILE A 208 -15.30 31.06 15.62
N LYS A 209 -14.09 30.93 16.16
CA LYS A 209 -13.74 31.50 17.46
C LYS A 209 -13.86 33.03 17.47
N LYS A 210 -13.37 33.69 16.40
CA LYS A 210 -13.52 35.13 16.21
C LYS A 210 -15.00 35.53 16.14
N PHE A 211 -15.82 34.81 15.36
CA PHE A 211 -17.25 35.10 15.22
C PHE A 211 -18.02 34.94 16.54
N LYS A 212 -17.71 33.91 17.34
CA LYS A 212 -18.28 33.72 18.69
C LYS A 212 -17.87 34.85 19.64
N PHE A 213 -16.63 35.32 19.56
CA PHE A 213 -16.15 36.45 20.35
C PHE A 213 -16.88 37.76 20.01
N PHE A 214 -17.13 38.03 18.71
CA PHE A 214 -17.92 39.18 18.27
C PHE A 214 -19.38 39.13 18.77
N ARG A 215 -20.01 37.95 18.78
CA ARG A 215 -21.37 37.79 19.33
C ARG A 215 -21.46 37.99 20.84
N SER A 216 -20.38 37.77 21.60
CA SER A 216 -20.36 38.04 23.04
C SER A 216 -20.11 39.52 23.39
N SER A 217 -19.70 40.35 22.42
CA SER A 217 -19.46 41.78 22.60
C SER A 217 -20.61 42.70 22.15
N GLU A 218 -21.54 42.20 21.35
CA GLU A 218 -22.78 42.94 21.02
C GLU A 218 -23.89 42.57 22.01
N SER A 219 -24.31 43.54 22.80
CA SER A 219 -25.53 43.45 23.61
C SER A 219 -26.72 43.11 22.70
N ALA A 220 -27.51 42.13 23.15
CA ALA A 220 -28.75 41.65 22.54
C ALA A 220 -29.50 42.71 21.72
N ASN A 221 -29.72 42.44 20.43
CA ASN A 221 -31.00 42.61 19.72
C ASN A 221 -30.80 42.44 18.20
N ASN A 222 -30.99 41.21 17.71
CA ASN A 222 -32.00 40.89 16.69
C ASN A 222 -31.81 39.44 16.23
N ILE A 223 -32.89 38.69 16.35
CA ILE A 223 -33.00 37.27 16.06
C ILE A 223 -32.95 37.08 14.54
N ILE A 224 -31.92 36.39 14.06
CA ILE A 224 -32.05 35.50 12.90
C ILE A 224 -31.46 34.15 13.36
N GLN A 225 -32.36 33.21 13.66
CA GLN A 225 -32.01 31.81 13.87
C GLN A 225 -31.39 31.27 12.58
N ILE A 226 -30.08 31.06 12.59
CA ILE A 226 -29.44 30.08 11.71
C ILE A 226 -29.08 28.91 12.61
N ASN A 227 -30.11 28.18 13.04
CA ASN A 227 -29.98 26.86 13.62
C ASN A 227 -29.98 25.85 12.47
N GLU A 228 -28.91 25.80 11.69
CA GLU A 228 -28.66 24.72 10.71
C GLU A 228 -27.22 24.76 10.19
N VAL A 229 -26.24 24.64 11.09
CA VAL A 229 -24.84 24.36 10.69
C VAL A 229 -24.28 23.13 11.43
N SER A 230 -25.07 22.48 12.28
CA SER A 230 -24.64 21.27 13.01
C SER A 230 -24.98 19.95 12.33
N SER A 231 -25.50 19.96 11.10
CA SER A 231 -25.88 18.74 10.36
C SER A 231 -25.39 18.68 8.91
N LEU A 232 -24.45 19.54 8.50
CA LEU A 232 -23.73 19.33 7.25
C LEU A 232 -22.69 18.23 7.44
N GLU A 233 -23.13 16.97 7.41
CA GLU A 233 -22.31 15.93 6.80
C GLU A 233 -21.98 16.40 5.39
N ILE A 234 -20.77 16.93 5.21
CA ILE A 234 -20.23 17.23 3.89
C ILE A 234 -20.12 15.90 3.15
N ASN A 235 -21.11 15.60 2.32
CA ASN A 235 -21.03 14.51 1.37
C ASN A 235 -20.10 14.95 0.23
N TYR A 236 -18.86 14.47 0.26
CA TYR A 236 -17.78 14.87 -0.65
C TYR A 236 -18.00 14.50 -2.14
N LYS A 237 -19.20 14.05 -2.52
CA LYS A 237 -19.56 13.77 -3.93
C LYS A 237 -19.90 15.03 -4.75
N ASP A 238 -20.18 16.17 -4.12
CA ASP A 238 -20.63 17.37 -4.84
C ASP A 238 -19.52 18.41 -5.12
N ILE A 239 -18.28 18.15 -4.70
CA ILE A 239 -17.17 19.12 -4.84
C ILE A 239 -16.45 19.02 -6.20
N TYR A 240 -16.68 17.96 -6.98
CA TYR A 240 -16.07 17.81 -8.31
C TYR A 240 -17.13 17.40 -9.34
N LYS A 241 -17.73 18.41 -9.98
CA LYS A 241 -18.38 18.34 -11.29
C LYS A 241 -17.75 19.38 -12.20
#